data_AF-A0A924R506-F1
#
_entry.id   AF-A0A924R506-F1
#
_cell.length_a   1.000
_cell.length_b   1.000
_cell.length_c   1.000
_cell.angle_alpha   90.00
_cell.angle_beta   90.00
_cell.angle_gamma   90.00
#
_symmetry.space_group_name_H-M   'P 1'
#
loop_
_entity.id
_entity.type
_entity.pdbx_description
1 polymer ?
#
loop_
_entity_poly.entity_id
_entity_poly.type
_entity_poly.pdbx_seq_one_letter_code
_entity_poly.pdbx_strand_id
1 'polypeptide(L)' 'MNITIRAAEPTDYAAVCEVMSQPIAQANTLQLPMASLDLWKTRLAEFPAGSHMLVAVVDG' A
#
# COMPACT_ATOMS: atom_id res chain seq x y z
N MET A 1 11.46 -17.96 2.72
CA MET A 1 10.48 -16.90 2.46
C MET A 1 9.39 -17.02 3.50
N ASN A 2 9.45 -16.17 4.53
CA ASN A 2 8.38 -16.04 5.50
C ASN A 2 7.47 -14.89 5.06
N ILE A 3 6.16 -15.10 5.03
CA ILE A 3 5.19 -14.08 4.65
C ILE A 3 4.26 -13.85 5.83
N THR A 4 4.24 -12.62 6.34
CA THR A 4 3.32 -12.20 7.42
C THR A 4 2.24 -11.29 6.84
N ILE A 5 0.98 -11.58 7.13
CA ILE A 5 -0.16 -10.72 6.78
C ILE A 5 -0.54 -9.91 8.01
N ARG A 6 -0.59 -8.58 7.88
CA ARG A 6 -1.03 -7.67 8.95
C ARG A 6 -1.77 -6.47 8.39
N ALA A 7 -2.42 -5.71 9.27
CA ALA A 7 -2.94 -4.39 8.91
C ALA A 7 -1.80 -3.46 8.47
N ALA A 8 -2.07 -2.62 7.49
CA ALA A 8 -1.17 -1.55 7.09
C ALA A 8 -1.05 -0.51 8.22
N GLU A 9 0.16 -0.06 8.50
CA GLU A 9 0.46 1.02 9.42
C GLU A 9 0.77 2.30 8.63
N PRO A 10 0.56 3.50 9.21
CA PRO A 10 0.86 4.76 8.50
C PRO A 10 2.29 4.86 7.98
N THR A 11 3.25 4.17 8.59
CA THR A 11 4.66 4.10 8.17
C THR A 11 4.90 3.26 6.92
N ASP A 12 3.95 2.42 6.51
CA ASP A 12 4.09 1.56 5.32
C ASP A 12 3.88 2.34 4.01
N TYR A 13 3.52 3.63 4.05
CA TYR A 13 3.10 4.42 2.88
C TYR A 13 4.09 4.38 1.71
N ALA A 14 5.39 4.39 1.99
CA ALA A 14 6.41 4.36 0.95
C ALA A 14 6.46 3.01 0.24
N ALA A 15 6.43 1.91 1.01
CA ALA A 15 6.42 0.55 0.46
C ALA A 15 5.12 0.25 -0.29
N VAL A 16 3.97 0.70 0.22
CA VAL A 16 2.68 0.56 -0.48
C VAL A 16 2.69 1.35 -1.78
N CYS A 17 3.19 2.59 -1.77
CA CYS A 17 3.33 3.40 -2.97
C CYS A 17 4.20 2.70 -4.02
N GLU A 18 5.32 2.11 -3.60
CA GLU A 18 6.22 1.38 -4.48
C GLU A 18 5.53 0.16 -5.12
N VAL A 19 4.89 -0.70 -4.30
CA VAL A 19 4.18 -1.90 -4.78
C VAL A 19 3.08 -1.52 -5.76
N MET A 20 2.27 -0.51 -5.43
CA MET A 20 1.18 -0.04 -6.29
C MET A 20 1.68 0.72 -7.52
N SER A 21 2.97 1.08 -7.56
CA SER A 21 3.63 1.64 -8.74
C SER A 21 4.21 0.57 -9.68
N GLN A 22 4.27 -0.69 -9.25
CA GLN A 22 4.80 -1.77 -10.08
C GLN A 22 3.88 -2.02 -11.29
N PRO A 23 4.42 -2.22 -12.50
CA PRO A 23 3.63 -2.39 -13.72
C PRO A 23 2.57 -3.49 -13.63
N ILE A 24 2.87 -4.61 -12.97
CA ILE A 24 1.93 -5.73 -12.83
C ILE A 24 0.79 -5.39 -11.88
N ALA A 25 1.10 -4.68 -10.79
CA ALA A 25 0.08 -4.21 -9.84
C ALA A 25 -0.84 -3.19 -10.49
N GLN A 26 -0.31 -2.27 -11.32
CA GLN A 26 -1.10 -1.27 -12.03
C GLN A 26 -1.94 -1.87 -13.16
N ALA A 27 -1.36 -2.72 -14.01
CA ALA A 27 -2.02 -3.21 -15.23
C ALA A 27 -3.33 -3.96 -14.97
N ASN A 28 -3.50 -4.53 -13.77
CA ASN A 28 -4.66 -5.36 -13.42
C ASN A 28 -5.59 -4.67 -12.40
N THR A 29 -5.42 -3.38 -12.19
CA THR A 29 -6.18 -2.60 -11.20
C THR A 29 -6.44 -1.19 -11.72
N LEU A 30 -7.09 -0.37 -10.89
CA LEU A 30 -7.27 1.07 -11.13
C LEU A 30 -6.27 1.91 -10.33
N GLN A 31 -5.06 1.40 -10.08
CA GLN A 31 -4.03 2.20 -9.41
C GLN A 31 -3.65 3.41 -10.26
N LEU A 32 -3.43 4.54 -9.59
CA LEU A 32 -3.03 5.79 -10.23
C LEU A 32 -1.55 5.70 -10.64
N PRO A 33 -1.21 5.88 -11.93
CA PRO A 33 0.18 5.96 -12.35
C PRO A 33 0.88 7.18 -11.74
N MET A 34 2.15 7.01 -11.37
CA MET A 34 2.99 8.09 -10.81
C MET A 34 2.39 8.79 -9.58
N ALA A 35 1.71 8.05 -8.71
CA ALA A 35 1.20 8.57 -7.45
C ALA A 35 2.33 9.13 -6.56
N SER A 36 2.08 10.26 -5.90
CA SER A 36 3.06 10.86 -4.97
C SER A 36 3.08 10.13 -3.64
N LEU A 37 4.23 10.20 -2.95
CA LEU A 37 4.36 9.68 -1.58
C LEU A 37 3.40 10.36 -0.61
N ASP A 38 3.19 11.67 -0.75
CA ASP A 38 2.27 12.43 0.11
C ASP A 38 0.81 11.95 -0.04
N LEU A 39 0.38 11.60 -1.25
CA LEU A 39 -0.95 11.03 -1.47
C LEU A 39 -1.14 9.72 -0.68
N TRP A 40 -0.15 8.83 -0.74
CA TRP A 40 -0.21 7.56 -0.02
C TRP A 40 -0.08 7.73 1.49
N LYS A 41 0.77 8.67 1.95
CA LYS A 41 0.90 9.01 3.36
C LYS A 41 -0.44 9.48 3.95
N THR A 42 -1.14 10.38 3.27
CA THR A 42 -2.47 10.83 3.69
C THR A 42 -3.48 9.68 3.68
N ARG A 43 -3.51 8.87 2.61
CA ARG A 43 -4.44 7.73 2.49
C ARG A 43 -4.29 6.70 3.61
N LEU A 44 -3.06 6.37 4.00
CA LEU A 44 -2.83 5.40 5.07
C LEU A 44 -3.03 5.99 6.47
N ALA A 45 -2.89 7.31 6.63
CA ALA A 45 -3.20 7.99 7.89
C ALA A 45 -4.71 8.11 8.14
N GLU A 46 -5.51 8.20 7.08
CA GLU A 46 -6.96 8.50 7.16
C GLU A 46 -7.80 7.37 6.52
N PHE A 47 -7.84 6.20 7.16
CA PHE A 47 -8.76 5.14 6.74
C PHE A 47 -10.22 5.51 7.04
N PRO A 48 -11.12 5.50 6.04
CA PRO A 48 -12.55 5.65 6.30
C PRO A 48 -13.04 4.57 7.26
N ALA A 49 -14.01 4.91 8.10
CA ALA A 49 -14.63 3.93 8.99
C ALA A 49 -15.14 2.71 8.20
N GLY A 50 -14.80 1.49 8.68
CA GLY A 50 -15.13 0.24 8.01
C GLY A 50 -14.21 -0.14 6.85
N SER A 51 -13.21 0.68 6.51
CA SER A 51 -12.17 0.34 5.53
C SER A 51 -10.92 -0.18 6.23
N HIS A 52 -10.33 -1.24 5.67
CA HIS A 52 -9.08 -1.79 6.13
C HIS A 52 -8.17 -2.11 4.95
N MET A 53 -6.87 -1.81 5.10
CA MET A 53 -5.83 -2.25 4.17
C MET A 53 -4.95 -3.28 4.87
N LEU A 54 -4.68 -4.39 4.18
CA LEU A 54 -3.76 -5.42 4.63
C LEU A 54 -2.50 -5.38 3.78
N VAL A 55 -1.36 -5.66 4.39
CA VAL A 55 -0.06 -5.80 3.72
C VAL A 55 0.47 -7.22 3.92
N ALA A 56 1.10 -7.75 2.87
CA ALA A 56 1.89 -8.97 2.93
C ALA A 56 3.36 -8.58 3.00
N VAL A 57 4.00 -8.87 4.12
CA VAL A 57 5.41 -8.52 4.39
C VAL A 57 6.27 -9.76 4.22
N VAL A 58 7.30 -9.66 3.39
CA VAL A 58 8.24 -10.75 3.10
C VAL A 58 9.49 -10.54 3.94
N ASP A 59 9.81 -11.53 4.78
CA ASP A 59 11.03 -11.57 5.60
C ASP A 59 11.21 -10.40 6.61
N GLY A 60 10.12 -9.69 6.94
CA GLY A 60 10.04 -8.66 7.99
C GLY A 60 10.21 -7.24 7.48
#